data_AF-A0A533Z2E0-F1
#
_entry.id   AF-A0A533Z2E0-F1
#
_cell.length_a   1.000
_cell.length_b   1.000
_cell.length_c   1.000
_cell.angle_alpha   90.00
_cell.angle_beta   90.00
_cell.angle_gamma   90.00
#
_symmetry.space_group_name_H-M   'P 1'
#
loop_
_entity.id
_entity.type
_entity.pdbx_description
1 polymer ?
#
loop_
_entity_poly.entity_id
_entity_poly.type
_entity_poly.pdbx_seq_one_letter_code
_entity_poly.pdbx_strand_id
1 'polypeptide(L)'
;MKVLIVGAGAVGGYFGARLVRAGVDCVFLLRPRTLAAVKQKGLTVHSVDESFTVHPVASSDPRALPKASLVILSVKRYDLDEVIEQLRPIHFANATVLTLQNGVDAEARILELMPNAQLVGGVAYIYARIAEPGVIEHYKRGSVAIGAWRQTAVPGPPQKEEPEIQSAPAKGPFAKLGEMLRQTDRVTPPVEPTPRGAALADIKVLFDQAGIPCQVVEDIQRTKWEKMCWNVAFNPLTVLLNDRVSKALAHPEMRAMIKLLVKEAVSVARADGVELEPDIVDKVVQWSEEIRDIHTSMYDDWKAGRRTEIDFLNGYLVRRGRQLGVPTPVNEAVRALIKTITEPAPLGSALLWIEGAVIQPLVFDLDALSKLPASDQVRDALSRWSVLRQPPSQGGLRVGHPDLQTGWAPVAQGGGGTVPPGHPLSGRLGCQREGPGAHRVYRRARQRHAPRCLMIPPKERGVGPYRILFICTGNSCRSPMAEGIARHYGMGRVQVVSAGVTPSPLNPRAVQVMAEKDIDISKHVPKGLNEVVMDEIDLVVTLCDFAQTRCPSGLLAQHRLHWSIKDPTGMWGPEWLVLRAYRKVRDELDQRIRSLLSVLQAQAKGL
;
A
#
# COMPACT_ATOMS: atom_id res chain seq x y z
N MET A 1 4.34 -25.79 9.89
CA MET A 1 5.09 -24.67 10.48
C MET A 1 4.11 -23.77 11.20
N LYS A 2 4.38 -23.36 12.44
CA LYS A 2 3.52 -22.44 13.20
C LYS A 2 4.05 -21.01 13.10
N VAL A 3 3.17 -20.06 12.79
CA VAL A 3 3.53 -18.65 12.54
C VAL A 3 2.85 -17.75 13.57
N LEU A 4 3.61 -16.90 14.24
CA LEU A 4 3.07 -15.81 15.05
C LEU A 4 3.04 -14.53 14.23
N ILE A 5 1.84 -14.00 13.95
CA ILE A 5 1.64 -12.70 13.33
C ILE A 5 1.53 -11.65 14.44
N VAL A 6 2.46 -10.70 14.47
CA VAL A 6 2.47 -9.63 15.46
C VAL A 6 1.89 -8.36 14.84
N GLY A 7 0.66 -8.05 15.28
CA GLY A 7 -0.17 -6.95 14.79
C GLY A 7 -0.94 -7.27 13.51
N ALA A 8 -2.27 -7.28 13.57
CA ALA A 8 -3.14 -7.28 12.37
C ALA A 8 -3.45 -5.86 11.90
N GLY A 9 -2.40 -5.09 11.59
CA GLY A 9 -2.55 -3.85 10.81
C GLY A 9 -2.89 -4.15 9.34
N ALA A 10 -2.80 -3.16 8.45
CA ALA A 10 -3.06 -3.39 7.02
C ALA A 10 -2.19 -4.52 6.41
N VAL A 11 -0.89 -4.50 6.70
CA VAL A 11 0.08 -5.49 6.18
C VAL A 11 -0.09 -6.85 6.85
N GLY A 12 0.02 -6.90 8.18
CA GLY A 12 -0.07 -8.14 8.95
C GLY A 12 -1.45 -8.80 8.89
N GLY A 13 -2.50 -7.99 8.86
CA GLY A 13 -3.88 -8.46 8.70
C GLY A 13 -4.11 -9.09 7.34
N TYR A 14 -3.68 -8.45 6.25
CA TYR A 14 -3.82 -9.02 4.91
C TYR A 14 -2.98 -10.30 4.74
N PHE A 15 -1.67 -10.24 5.00
CA PHE A 15 -0.80 -11.40 4.78
C PHE A 15 -1.13 -12.53 5.75
N GLY A 16 -1.35 -12.24 7.03
CA GLY A 16 -1.76 -13.24 8.01
C GLY A 16 -3.09 -13.91 7.63
N ALA A 17 -4.09 -13.15 7.20
CA ALA A 17 -5.37 -13.72 6.78
C ALA A 17 -5.23 -14.63 5.54
N ARG A 18 -4.40 -14.23 4.58
CA ARG A 18 -4.08 -15.06 3.40
C ARG A 18 -3.37 -16.36 3.79
N LEU A 19 -2.45 -16.32 4.74
CA LEU A 19 -1.76 -17.52 5.26
C LEU A 19 -2.75 -18.47 5.94
N VAL A 20 -3.61 -17.97 6.83
CA VAL A 20 -4.65 -18.77 7.48
C VAL A 20 -5.58 -19.39 6.45
N ARG A 21 -5.99 -18.61 5.43
CA ARG A 21 -6.85 -19.11 4.35
C ARG A 21 -6.20 -20.23 3.55
N ALA A 22 -4.87 -20.23 3.43
CA ALA A 22 -4.10 -21.28 2.77
C ALA A 22 -3.86 -22.52 3.68
N GLY A 23 -4.44 -22.55 4.88
CA GLY A 23 -4.29 -23.64 5.83
C GLY A 23 -3.01 -23.59 6.67
N VAL A 24 -2.29 -22.46 6.67
CA VAL A 24 -1.13 -22.26 7.54
C VAL A 24 -1.60 -22.04 8.98
N ASP A 25 -0.98 -22.75 9.93
CA ASP A 25 -1.22 -22.59 11.37
C ASP A 25 -0.64 -21.25 11.86
N CYS A 26 -1.44 -20.18 11.72
CA CYS A 26 -1.10 -18.85 12.21
C CYS A 26 -1.85 -18.50 13.49
N VAL A 27 -1.13 -17.91 14.44
CA VAL A 27 -1.67 -17.28 15.63
C VAL A 27 -1.37 -15.79 15.62
N PHE A 28 -2.23 -14.98 16.23
CA PHE A 28 -2.12 -13.52 16.16
C PHE A 28 -1.99 -12.88 17.55
N LEU A 29 -1.01 -11.99 17.69
CA LEU A 29 -0.95 -11.05 18.81
C LEU A 29 -1.62 -9.73 18.38
N LEU A 30 -2.73 -9.39 19.02
CA LEU A 30 -3.59 -8.26 18.66
C LEU A 30 -3.84 -7.33 19.86
N ARG A 31 -3.96 -6.03 19.60
CA ARG A 31 -4.45 -5.09 20.62
C ARG A 31 -5.91 -5.41 20.99
N PRO A 32 -6.36 -5.13 22.24
CA PRO A 32 -7.69 -5.53 22.74
C PRO A 32 -8.85 -5.14 21.82
N ARG A 33 -8.84 -3.92 21.26
CA ARG A 33 -9.89 -3.45 20.34
C ARG A 33 -9.99 -4.30 19.07
N THR A 34 -8.86 -4.63 18.44
CA THR A 34 -8.83 -5.47 17.25
C THR A 34 -9.14 -6.93 17.59
N LEU A 35 -8.66 -7.42 18.74
CA LEU A 35 -8.95 -8.76 19.23
C LEU A 35 -10.45 -8.98 19.41
N ALA A 36 -11.15 -8.03 20.05
CA ALA A 36 -12.58 -8.11 20.27
C ALA A 36 -13.34 -8.23 18.93
N ALA A 37 -12.99 -7.42 17.94
CA ALA A 37 -13.59 -7.47 16.62
C ALA A 37 -13.31 -8.79 15.89
N VAL A 38 -12.06 -9.27 15.92
CA VAL A 38 -11.68 -10.55 15.27
C VAL A 38 -12.34 -11.74 15.95
N LYS A 39 -12.49 -11.74 17.29
CA LYS A 39 -13.23 -12.80 18.01
C LYS A 39 -14.71 -12.80 17.65
N GLN A 40 -15.32 -11.63 17.48
CA GLN A 40 -16.75 -11.51 17.20
C GLN A 40 -17.10 -11.85 15.73
N LYS A 41 -16.32 -11.32 14.78
CA LYS A 41 -16.67 -11.32 13.35
C LYS A 41 -15.67 -12.05 12.46
N GLY A 42 -14.52 -12.46 12.99
CA GLY A 42 -13.37 -12.90 12.21
C GLY A 42 -12.53 -11.73 11.69
N LEU A 43 -11.42 -12.07 11.04
CA LEU A 43 -10.56 -11.16 10.31
C LEU A 43 -10.97 -11.18 8.83
N THR A 44 -11.56 -10.08 8.36
CA THR A 44 -12.09 -9.94 7.01
C THR A 44 -11.13 -9.16 6.12
N VAL A 45 -10.92 -9.66 4.90
CA VAL A 45 -10.18 -8.99 3.84
C VAL A 45 -11.12 -8.72 2.68
N HIS A 46 -11.33 -7.44 2.37
CA HIS A 46 -11.97 -6.98 1.14
C HIS A 46 -10.91 -6.73 0.08
N SER A 47 -10.72 -7.67 -0.85
CA SER A 47 -9.75 -7.54 -1.95
C SER A 47 -10.47 -7.28 -3.27
N VAL A 48 -9.82 -6.56 -4.19
CA VAL A 48 -10.26 -6.43 -5.58
C VAL A 48 -10.35 -7.76 -6.32
N ASP A 49 -9.53 -8.74 -5.94
CA ASP A 49 -9.56 -10.06 -6.55
C ASP A 49 -10.68 -10.92 -5.92
N GLU A 50 -10.68 -11.04 -4.59
CA GLU A 50 -11.65 -11.84 -3.85
C GLU A 50 -11.71 -11.42 -2.37
N SER A 51 -12.93 -11.19 -1.86
CA SER A 51 -13.14 -10.91 -0.44
C SER A 51 -13.36 -12.20 0.35
N PHE A 52 -12.81 -12.28 1.56
CA PHE A 52 -12.91 -13.46 2.42
C PHE A 52 -12.76 -13.11 3.90
N THR A 53 -13.19 -14.01 4.77
CA THR A 53 -13.07 -13.89 6.23
C THR A 53 -12.44 -15.17 6.80
N VAL A 54 -11.55 -15.01 7.78
CA VAL A 54 -10.92 -16.12 8.51
C VAL A 54 -11.08 -15.92 10.02
N HIS A 55 -11.04 -17.02 10.78
CA HIS A 55 -11.16 -17.00 12.25
C HIS A 55 -9.88 -17.53 12.90
N PRO A 56 -8.81 -16.73 12.96
CA PRO A 56 -7.55 -17.18 13.52
C PRO A 56 -7.60 -17.27 15.05
N VAL A 57 -6.73 -18.11 15.61
CA VAL A 57 -6.43 -18.04 17.05
C VAL A 57 -5.71 -16.72 17.33
N ALA A 58 -6.25 -15.93 18.26
CA ALA A 58 -5.72 -14.62 18.58
C ALA A 58 -5.80 -14.31 20.08
N SER A 59 -4.81 -13.56 20.58
CA SER A 59 -4.73 -13.09 21.96
C SER A 59 -4.14 -11.69 22.01
N SER A 60 -4.38 -10.98 23.12
CA SER A 60 -3.66 -9.75 23.47
C SER A 60 -2.55 -10.00 24.50
N ASP A 61 -2.52 -11.18 25.11
CA ASP A 61 -1.46 -11.64 25.99
C ASP A 61 -0.55 -12.60 25.21
N PRO A 62 0.75 -12.29 25.03
CA PRO A 62 1.67 -13.17 24.34
C PRO A 62 1.86 -14.51 25.05
N ARG A 63 1.69 -14.60 26.38
CA ARG A 63 1.85 -15.85 27.15
C ARG A 63 0.74 -16.87 26.86
N ALA A 64 -0.41 -16.39 26.39
CA ALA A 64 -1.54 -17.24 26.01
C ALA A 64 -1.43 -17.78 24.57
N LEU A 65 -0.35 -17.43 23.84
CA LEU A 65 -0.11 -17.91 22.49
C LEU A 65 0.91 -19.05 22.49
N PRO A 66 0.72 -20.08 21.64
CA PRO A 66 1.71 -21.14 21.48
C PRO A 66 3.01 -20.61 20.88
N LYS A 67 4.14 -21.26 21.20
CA LYS A 67 5.45 -20.95 20.60
C LYS A 67 5.40 -21.13 19.09
N ALA A 68 6.05 -20.24 18.35
CA ALA A 68 6.11 -20.28 16.88
C ALA A 68 7.56 -20.46 16.40
N SER A 69 7.73 -21.10 15.24
CA SER A 69 9.03 -21.22 14.54
C SER A 69 9.35 -20.00 13.68
N LEU A 70 8.33 -19.21 13.33
CA LEU A 70 8.42 -17.97 12.58
C LEU A 70 7.57 -16.89 13.27
N VAL A 71 8.16 -15.74 13.56
CA VAL A 71 7.45 -14.54 14.02
C VAL A 71 7.49 -13.50 12.92
N ILE A 72 6.33 -13.05 12.46
CA ILE A 72 6.22 -11.98 11.47
C ILE A 72 5.88 -10.67 12.18
N LEU A 73 6.83 -9.74 12.21
CA LEU A 73 6.67 -8.41 12.78
C LEU A 73 6.09 -7.44 11.76
N SER A 74 4.87 -6.98 12.02
CA SER A 74 4.12 -6.07 11.14
C SER A 74 3.45 -4.92 11.88
N VAL A 75 3.91 -4.65 13.11
CA VAL A 75 3.52 -3.47 13.88
C VAL A 75 4.15 -2.20 13.31
N LYS A 76 3.64 -1.03 13.68
CA LYS A 76 4.25 0.24 13.32
C LYS A 76 5.61 0.39 14.00
N ARG A 77 6.55 1.07 13.35
CA ARG A 77 7.94 1.11 13.84
C ARG A 77 8.08 1.71 15.24
N TYR A 78 7.20 2.64 15.64
CA TYR A 78 7.15 3.19 17.00
C TYR A 78 6.73 2.19 18.09
N ASP A 79 6.10 1.08 17.75
CA ASP A 79 5.69 0.04 18.70
C ASP A 79 6.74 -1.08 18.83
N LEU A 80 7.81 -1.07 18.01
CA LEU A 80 8.74 -2.21 17.89
C LEU A 80 9.41 -2.55 19.23
N ASP A 81 10.00 -1.55 19.89
CA ASP A 81 10.80 -1.76 21.10
C ASP A 81 9.96 -2.40 22.21
N GLU A 82 8.77 -1.86 22.47
CA GLU A 82 7.80 -2.41 23.44
C GLU A 82 7.39 -3.86 23.09
N VAL A 83 7.13 -4.12 21.80
CA VAL A 83 6.76 -5.45 21.31
C VAL A 83 7.90 -6.45 21.50
N ILE A 84 9.14 -6.05 21.22
CA ILE A 84 10.31 -6.90 21.40
C ILE A 84 10.51 -7.24 22.87
N GLU A 85 10.40 -6.26 23.78
CA GLU A 85 10.50 -6.48 25.22
C GLU A 85 9.47 -7.48 25.74
N GLN A 86 8.22 -7.39 25.27
CA GLN A 86 7.15 -8.31 25.65
C GLN A 86 7.34 -9.72 25.10
N LEU A 87 7.88 -9.87 23.88
CA LEU A 87 7.96 -11.16 23.18
C LEU A 87 9.26 -11.93 23.43
N ARG A 88 10.38 -11.23 23.69
CA ARG A 88 11.70 -11.83 23.94
C ARG A 88 11.72 -12.96 24.98
N PRO A 89 11.07 -12.85 26.16
CA PRO A 89 11.12 -13.92 27.14
C PRO A 89 10.32 -15.17 26.76
N ILE A 90 9.44 -15.10 25.74
CA ILE A 90 8.41 -16.13 25.51
C ILE A 90 8.56 -16.79 24.13
N HIS A 91 8.73 -15.98 23.08
CA HIS A 91 8.54 -16.40 21.69
C HIS A 91 9.79 -16.41 20.83
N PHE A 92 10.87 -15.72 21.23
CA PHE A 92 12.02 -15.52 20.34
C PHE A 92 13.19 -16.49 20.51
N ALA A 93 13.21 -17.31 21.57
CA ALA A 93 14.39 -18.14 21.89
C ALA A 93 14.84 -19.09 20.75
N ASN A 94 13.94 -19.52 19.87
CA ASN A 94 14.25 -20.41 18.75
C ASN A 94 13.48 -20.05 17.46
N ALA A 95 12.95 -18.83 17.38
CA ALA A 95 12.13 -18.41 16.24
C ALA A 95 12.95 -17.56 15.26
N THR A 96 12.73 -17.78 13.97
CA THR A 96 13.13 -16.82 12.95
C THR A 96 12.19 -15.62 13.02
N VAL A 97 12.73 -14.42 13.01
CA VAL A 97 11.98 -13.16 13.02
C VAL A 97 12.02 -12.55 11.62
N LEU A 98 10.86 -12.48 10.97
CA LEU A 98 10.65 -11.80 9.70
C LEU A 98 10.07 -10.41 9.95
N THR A 99 10.76 -9.36 9.53
CA THR A 99 10.26 -7.99 9.56
C THR A 99 9.54 -7.65 8.25
N LEU A 100 8.36 -7.03 8.34
CA LEU A 100 7.64 -6.47 7.16
C LEU A 100 7.34 -4.97 7.32
N GLN A 101 7.98 -4.33 8.30
CA GLN A 101 7.81 -2.92 8.63
C GLN A 101 8.46 -2.03 7.58
N ASN A 102 7.94 -0.81 7.41
CA ASN A 102 8.60 0.21 6.59
C ASN A 102 9.87 0.75 7.29
N GLY A 103 10.75 1.38 6.51
CA GLY A 103 12.04 1.89 6.99
C GLY A 103 13.16 0.87 6.78
N VAL A 104 14.37 1.23 7.22
CA VAL A 104 15.61 0.46 7.02
C VAL A 104 16.29 0.06 8.33
N ASP A 105 15.77 0.49 9.47
CA ASP A 105 16.43 0.42 10.77
C ASP A 105 15.86 -0.63 11.74
N ALA A 106 14.71 -1.24 11.40
CA ALA A 106 14.01 -2.17 12.29
C ALA A 106 14.89 -3.36 12.70
N GLU A 107 15.57 -3.99 11.75
CA GLU A 107 16.41 -5.16 11.98
C GLU A 107 17.65 -4.83 12.81
N ALA A 108 18.31 -3.71 12.52
CA ALA A 108 19.43 -3.23 13.31
C ALA A 108 19.01 -2.98 14.77
N ARG A 109 17.84 -2.35 14.98
CA ARG A 109 17.29 -2.16 16.33
C ARG A 109 16.93 -3.47 17.02
N ILE A 110 16.41 -4.46 16.28
CA ILE A 110 16.14 -5.78 16.85
C ILE A 110 17.43 -6.44 17.32
N LEU A 111 18.54 -6.34 16.56
CA LEU A 111 19.83 -6.88 16.99
C LEU A 111 20.40 -6.18 18.22
N GLU A 112 20.17 -4.88 18.40
CA GLU A 112 20.54 -4.18 19.64
C GLU A 112 19.79 -4.72 20.86
N LEU A 113 18.49 -5.04 20.70
CA LEU A 113 17.63 -5.56 21.77
C LEU A 113 17.77 -7.08 21.97
N MET A 114 18.14 -7.80 20.91
CA MET A 114 18.25 -9.26 20.83
C MET A 114 19.45 -9.66 19.93
N PRO A 115 20.69 -9.61 20.46
CA PRO A 115 21.90 -9.83 19.66
C PRO A 115 21.97 -11.18 18.94
N ASN A 116 21.32 -12.22 19.47
CA ASN A 116 21.33 -13.57 18.90
C ASN A 116 20.08 -13.89 18.06
N ALA A 117 19.31 -12.87 17.65
CA ALA A 117 18.09 -13.07 16.88
C ALA A 117 18.39 -13.62 15.47
N GLN A 118 17.67 -14.66 15.06
CA GLN A 118 17.66 -15.10 13.67
C GLN A 118 16.74 -14.19 12.86
N LEU A 119 17.32 -13.28 12.06
CA LEU A 119 16.57 -12.25 11.35
C LEU A 119 16.48 -12.51 9.84
N VAL A 120 15.28 -12.33 9.32
CA VAL A 120 14.98 -12.21 7.91
C VAL A 120 14.40 -10.81 7.68
N GLY A 121 15.09 -10.02 6.86
CA GLY A 121 14.55 -8.74 6.42
C GLY A 121 13.47 -8.98 5.38
N GLY A 122 12.42 -8.15 5.40
CA GLY A 122 11.34 -8.24 4.43
C GLY A 122 10.84 -6.90 3.94
N VAL A 123 10.44 -6.87 2.67
CA VAL A 123 9.85 -5.72 1.99
C VAL A 123 8.48 -6.10 1.45
N ALA A 124 7.45 -5.58 2.10
CA ALA A 124 6.07 -5.71 1.64
C ALA A 124 5.74 -4.69 0.55
N TYR A 125 5.25 -5.16 -0.60
CA TYR A 125 4.68 -4.33 -1.66
C TYR A 125 3.17 -4.57 -1.73
N ILE A 126 2.43 -3.70 -1.06
CA ILE A 126 0.98 -3.84 -0.88
C ILE A 126 0.30 -2.48 -0.74
N TYR A 127 -0.90 -2.36 -1.31
CA TYR A 127 -1.83 -1.27 -1.01
C TYR A 127 -3.02 -1.83 -0.25
N ALA A 128 -2.94 -1.67 1.07
CA ALA A 128 -4.02 -2.04 1.97
C ALA A 128 -4.18 -0.98 3.05
N ARG A 129 -5.41 -0.82 3.53
CA ARG A 129 -5.72 -0.01 4.71
C ARG A 129 -6.60 -0.79 5.67
N ILE A 130 -6.60 -0.32 6.91
CA ILE A 130 -7.56 -0.78 7.91
C ILE A 130 -8.84 0.03 7.69
N ALA A 131 -9.94 -0.64 7.32
CA ALA A 131 -11.24 0.00 7.19
C ALA A 131 -11.86 0.21 8.58
N GLU A 132 -11.84 -0.85 9.39
CA GLU A 132 -12.23 -0.87 10.79
C GLU A 132 -11.49 -2.01 11.53
N PRO A 133 -11.51 -2.08 12.87
CA PRO A 133 -10.85 -3.17 13.59
C PRO A 133 -11.32 -4.54 13.07
N GLY A 134 -10.38 -5.38 12.63
CA GLY A 134 -10.67 -6.71 12.06
C GLY A 134 -11.07 -6.71 10.59
N VAL A 135 -11.11 -5.56 9.90
CA VAL A 135 -11.46 -5.46 8.48
C VAL A 135 -10.37 -4.72 7.70
N ILE A 136 -9.79 -5.41 6.73
CA ILE A 136 -8.73 -4.90 5.86
C ILE A 136 -9.28 -4.68 4.45
N GLU A 137 -9.09 -3.49 3.90
CA GLU A 137 -9.33 -3.22 2.48
C GLU A 137 -8.02 -3.32 1.72
N HIS A 138 -7.99 -4.17 0.69
CA HIS A 138 -6.84 -4.44 -0.16
C HIS A 138 -7.17 -4.07 -1.61
N TYR A 139 -6.48 -3.06 -2.14
CA TYR A 139 -6.81 -2.48 -3.43
C TYR A 139 -5.99 -3.06 -4.56
N LYS A 140 -4.69 -3.24 -4.33
CA LYS A 140 -3.73 -3.62 -5.37
C LYS A 140 -2.51 -4.24 -4.70
N ARG A 141 -1.88 -5.17 -5.43
CA ARG A 141 -0.62 -5.87 -5.09
C ARG A 141 -0.80 -6.96 -4.03
N GLY A 142 0.23 -7.23 -3.22
CA GLY A 142 0.29 -8.37 -2.31
C GLY A 142 1.49 -9.26 -2.60
N SER A 143 2.70 -8.70 -2.65
CA SER A 143 3.95 -9.44 -2.82
C SER A 143 4.97 -9.06 -1.75
N VAL A 144 5.93 -9.93 -1.51
CA VAL A 144 7.00 -9.74 -0.52
C VAL A 144 8.36 -10.07 -1.13
N ALA A 145 9.38 -9.25 -0.89
CA ALA A 145 10.77 -9.65 -1.05
C ALA A 145 11.35 -9.95 0.34
N ILE A 146 12.09 -11.04 0.50
CA ILE A 146 12.73 -11.44 1.75
C ILE A 146 14.21 -11.75 1.51
N GLY A 147 15.04 -11.57 2.52
CA GLY A 147 16.43 -12.00 2.47
C GLY A 147 17.04 -12.12 3.85
N ALA A 148 18.14 -12.87 3.95
CA ALA A 148 18.84 -13.02 5.22
C ALA A 148 19.35 -11.65 5.67
N TRP A 149 19.07 -11.27 6.91
CA TRP A 149 19.67 -10.06 7.46
C TRP A 149 21.08 -10.40 7.97
N ARG A 150 22.10 -9.87 7.29
CA ARG A 150 23.49 -9.97 7.72
C ARG A 150 23.91 -8.61 8.26
N GLN A 151 24.47 -8.58 9.46
CA GLN A 151 25.03 -7.36 10.02
C GLN A 151 26.28 -7.01 9.21
N THR A 152 26.28 -5.86 8.55
CA THR A 152 27.51 -5.31 8.00
C THR A 152 28.36 -4.89 9.19
N ALA A 153 29.59 -5.41 9.29
CA ALA A 153 30.52 -4.97 10.31
C ALA A 153 30.75 -3.46 10.13
N VAL A 154 30.44 -2.66 11.15
CA VAL A 154 30.90 -1.27 11.19
C VAL A 154 32.42 -1.32 11.23
N PRO A 155 33.16 -0.61 10.35
CA PRO A 155 34.60 -0.47 10.51
C PRO A 155 34.85 0.18 11.88
N GLY A 156 35.37 -0.59 12.82
CA GLY A 156 35.81 -0.05 14.10
C GLY A 156 36.94 0.96 13.88
N PRO A 157 37.16 1.91 14.81
CA PRO A 157 38.38 2.71 14.79
C PRO A 157 39.59 1.76 14.78
N PRO A 158 40.70 2.11 14.10
CA PRO A 158 41.84 1.21 13.93
C PRO A 158 42.31 0.73 15.30
N GLN A 159 42.19 -0.58 15.53
CA GLN A 159 42.70 -1.21 16.73
C GLN A 159 44.22 -1.06 16.70
N LYS A 160 44.78 -0.36 17.70
CA LYS A 160 46.20 -0.47 18.00
C LYS A 160 46.43 -1.90 18.48
N GLU A 161 47.28 -2.63 17.78
CA GLU A 161 47.79 -3.93 18.23
C GLU A 161 48.46 -3.74 19.60
N GLU A 162 47.87 -4.32 20.64
CA GLU A 162 48.57 -4.52 21.92
C GLU A 162 49.22 -5.91 21.91
N PRO A 163 50.41 -6.07 22.53
CA PRO A 163 51.22 -7.27 22.35
C PRO A 163 50.62 -8.47 23.09
N GLU A 164 50.65 -9.64 22.46
CA GLU A 164 50.28 -10.92 23.07
C GLU A 164 51.10 -11.22 24.33
N ILE A 165 50.43 -11.30 25.49
CA ILE A 165 50.98 -11.90 26.70
C ILE A 165 50.61 -13.38 26.70
N GLN A 166 51.62 -14.25 26.48
CA GLN A 166 51.49 -15.69 26.64
C GLN A 166 51.30 -16.02 28.14
N SER A 167 50.16 -16.63 28.48
CA SER A 167 49.90 -17.11 29.84
C SER A 167 50.40 -18.56 30.03
N ALA A 168 51.23 -18.75 31.05
CA ALA A 168 51.75 -20.05 31.48
C ALA A 168 50.69 -20.85 32.28
N PRO A 169 50.78 -22.20 32.36
CA PRO A 169 49.79 -23.02 33.04
C PRO A 169 49.82 -22.83 34.56
N ALA A 170 48.65 -22.61 35.15
CA ALA A 170 48.45 -22.43 36.58
C ALA A 170 48.76 -23.73 37.36
N LYS A 171 49.75 -23.67 38.26
CA LYS A 171 49.95 -24.64 39.35
C LYS A 171 49.48 -23.99 40.66
N GLY A 172 48.45 -24.56 41.29
CA GLY A 172 47.92 -24.08 42.56
C GLY A 172 46.94 -25.08 43.20
N PRO A 173 46.70 -24.99 44.52
CA PRO A 173 46.11 -26.05 45.35
C PRO A 173 44.59 -26.26 45.13
N PHE A 174 43.98 -25.60 44.14
CA PHE A 174 42.55 -25.66 43.83
C PHE A 174 42.21 -26.37 42.51
N ALA A 175 43.19 -27.02 41.86
CA ALA A 175 42.98 -27.76 40.61
C ALA A 175 41.98 -28.94 40.72
N LYS A 176 41.68 -29.40 41.94
CA LYS A 176 40.77 -30.53 42.22
C LYS A 176 39.30 -30.16 42.49
N LEU A 177 38.94 -28.88 42.56
CA LEU A 177 37.54 -28.46 42.77
C LEU A 177 36.70 -28.49 41.47
N GLY A 178 37.37 -28.44 40.30
CA GLY A 178 36.73 -28.47 38.98
C GLY A 178 36.30 -29.87 38.49
N GLU A 179 36.73 -30.95 39.15
CA GLU A 179 36.35 -32.32 38.78
C GLU A 179 35.18 -32.89 39.59
N MET A 180 34.85 -32.31 40.75
CA MET A 180 33.76 -32.81 41.62
C MET A 180 32.37 -32.23 41.31
N LEU A 181 32.24 -31.25 40.42
CA LEU A 181 30.94 -30.68 39.99
C LEU A 181 30.29 -31.41 38.80
N ARG A 182 30.85 -32.57 38.38
CA ARG A 182 30.41 -33.30 37.19
C ARG A 182 29.63 -34.59 37.44
N GLN A 183 29.09 -34.81 38.64
CA GLN A 183 28.21 -35.95 38.91
C GLN A 183 27.08 -35.61 39.86
N THR A 184 25.88 -35.37 39.33
CA THR A 184 24.59 -35.82 39.89
C THR A 184 23.52 -35.81 38.79
N ASP A 185 23.02 -37.00 38.45
CA ASP A 185 21.85 -37.25 37.60
C ASP A 185 20.51 -36.94 38.31
N ARG A 186 19.49 -36.48 37.56
CA ARG A 186 18.16 -37.14 37.38
C ARG A 186 17.06 -36.25 36.74
N VAL A 187 16.71 -36.63 35.50
CA VAL A 187 15.39 -36.73 34.78
C VAL A 187 14.16 -35.89 35.18
N THR A 188 13.61 -35.10 34.22
CA THR A 188 12.20 -35.08 33.67
C THR A 188 11.98 -33.92 32.67
N PRO A 189 10.94 -33.88 31.79
CA PRO A 189 10.18 -34.89 31.03
C PRO A 189 10.44 -34.71 29.49
N PRO A 190 9.68 -35.25 28.49
CA PRO A 190 10.06 -35.10 27.09
C PRO A 190 9.88 -33.64 26.68
N VAL A 191 10.99 -32.93 26.51
CA VAL A 191 11.00 -31.62 25.86
C VAL A 191 10.52 -31.88 24.43
N GLU A 192 9.31 -31.41 24.10
CA GLU A 192 8.87 -31.33 22.70
C GLU A 192 10.03 -30.75 21.89
N PRO A 193 10.44 -31.39 20.76
CA PRO A 193 11.60 -30.97 20.02
C PRO A 193 11.45 -29.48 19.71
N THR A 194 12.35 -28.70 20.28
CA THR A 194 12.30 -27.25 20.17
C THR A 194 12.37 -26.90 18.70
N PRO A 195 11.42 -26.14 18.13
CA PRO A 195 11.41 -25.88 16.70
C PRO A 195 12.72 -25.19 16.31
N ARG A 196 13.48 -25.76 15.37
CA ARG A 196 14.54 -25.01 14.68
C ARG A 196 13.84 -23.87 13.92
N GLY A 197 14.42 -22.67 13.96
CA GLY A 197 13.89 -21.49 13.25
C GLY A 197 13.63 -21.77 11.76
N ALA A 198 12.65 -21.10 11.18
CA ALA A 198 12.29 -21.26 9.78
C ALA A 198 13.42 -20.81 8.83
N ALA A 199 13.74 -21.63 7.83
CA ALA A 199 14.68 -21.26 6.78
C ALA A 199 14.02 -20.33 5.74
N LEU A 200 14.82 -19.51 5.04
CA LEU A 200 14.33 -18.59 3.99
C LEU A 200 13.50 -19.29 2.90
N ALA A 201 13.93 -20.50 2.49
CA ALA A 201 13.22 -21.29 1.49
C ALA A 201 11.82 -21.68 1.98
N ASP A 202 11.68 -22.06 3.25
CA ASP A 202 10.40 -22.42 3.84
C ASP A 202 9.47 -21.20 3.93
N ILE A 203 10.01 -20.03 4.29
CA ILE A 203 9.26 -18.76 4.34
C ILE A 203 8.75 -18.41 2.94
N LYS A 204 9.58 -18.56 1.91
CA LYS A 204 9.17 -18.34 0.51
C LYS A 204 8.02 -19.26 0.11
N VAL A 205 8.16 -20.57 0.35
CA VAL A 205 7.14 -21.58 0.04
C VAL A 205 5.82 -21.23 0.75
N LEU A 206 5.90 -20.82 2.01
CA LEU A 206 4.76 -20.43 2.83
C LEU A 206 3.98 -19.24 2.23
N PHE A 207 4.66 -18.20 1.76
CA PHE A 207 3.99 -17.09 1.07
C PHE A 207 3.44 -17.49 -0.30
N ASP A 208 4.21 -18.22 -1.11
CA ASP A 208 3.78 -18.63 -2.45
C ASP A 208 2.54 -19.53 -2.41
N GLN A 209 2.47 -20.47 -1.45
CA GLN A 209 1.29 -21.32 -1.21
C GLN A 209 0.06 -20.52 -0.81
N ALA A 210 0.24 -19.38 -0.12
CA ALA A 210 -0.83 -18.45 0.18
C ALA A 210 -1.18 -17.49 -0.97
N GLY A 211 -0.59 -17.71 -2.15
CA GLY A 211 -0.77 -16.90 -3.35
C GLY A 211 -0.23 -15.48 -3.19
N ILE A 212 0.74 -15.27 -2.30
CA ILE A 212 1.49 -14.03 -2.11
C ILE A 212 2.84 -14.24 -2.81
N PRO A 213 3.08 -13.63 -4.00
CA PRO A 213 4.36 -13.77 -4.67
C PRO A 213 5.51 -13.39 -3.74
N CYS A 214 6.41 -14.33 -3.46
CA CYS A 214 7.56 -14.12 -2.61
C CYS A 214 8.87 -14.31 -3.36
N GLN A 215 9.72 -13.29 -3.32
CA GLN A 215 11.08 -13.36 -3.86
C GLN A 215 12.08 -13.46 -2.71
N VAL A 216 13.06 -14.36 -2.84
CA VAL A 216 14.27 -14.32 -2.02
C VAL A 216 15.30 -13.47 -2.75
N VAL A 217 15.80 -12.43 -2.10
CA VAL A 217 16.85 -11.53 -2.60
C VAL A 217 18.14 -11.77 -1.82
N GLU A 218 19.27 -11.58 -2.50
CA GLU A 218 20.60 -11.70 -1.89
C GLU A 218 20.90 -10.52 -0.96
N ASP A 219 20.59 -9.31 -1.42
CA ASP A 219 20.84 -8.05 -0.71
C ASP A 219 19.53 -7.40 -0.28
N ILE A 220 19.01 -7.86 0.86
CA ILE A 220 17.78 -7.31 1.41
C ILE A 220 17.93 -5.84 1.85
N GLN A 221 19.13 -5.42 2.28
CA GLN A 221 19.40 -4.05 2.69
C GLN A 221 19.19 -3.10 1.52
N ARG A 222 19.74 -3.42 0.35
CA ARG A 222 19.49 -2.68 -0.90
C ARG A 222 18.01 -2.59 -1.23
N THR A 223 17.28 -3.70 -1.22
CA THR A 223 15.83 -3.70 -1.51
C THR A 223 15.03 -2.82 -0.53
N LYS A 224 15.42 -2.80 0.76
CA LYS A 224 14.82 -1.90 1.75
C LYS A 224 15.12 -0.43 1.44
N TRP A 225 16.36 -0.10 1.07
CA TRP A 225 16.77 1.25 0.70
C TRP A 225 16.14 1.76 -0.61
N GLU A 226 15.95 0.88 -1.60
CA GLU A 226 15.18 1.19 -2.82
C GLU A 226 13.75 1.60 -2.48
N LYS A 227 13.07 0.84 -1.61
CA LYS A 227 11.73 1.21 -1.13
C LYS A 227 11.77 2.47 -0.26
N MET A 228 12.82 2.67 0.54
CA MET A 228 13.00 3.87 1.35
C MET A 228 13.02 5.12 0.47
N CYS A 229 13.72 5.10 -0.66
CA CYS A 229 13.76 6.19 -1.63
C CYS A 229 12.35 6.62 -2.09
N TRP A 230 11.46 5.64 -2.35
CA TRP A 230 10.07 5.94 -2.68
C TRP A 230 9.29 6.49 -1.48
N ASN A 231 9.41 5.85 -0.32
CA ASN A 231 8.68 6.21 0.90
C ASN A 231 8.98 7.63 1.37
N VAL A 232 10.26 8.05 1.41
CA VAL A 232 10.65 9.36 1.93
C VAL A 232 10.24 10.51 1.01
N ALA A 233 10.02 10.23 -0.27
CA ALA A 233 9.42 11.18 -1.19
C ALA A 233 7.89 11.19 -1.06
N PHE A 234 7.21 10.08 -1.34
CA PHE A 234 5.77 10.12 -1.57
C PHE A 234 4.90 10.02 -0.32
N ASN A 235 5.37 9.34 0.74
CA ASN A 235 4.60 9.26 1.98
C ASN A 235 4.31 10.66 2.55
N PRO A 236 5.31 11.54 2.76
CA PRO A 236 5.03 12.88 3.24
C PRO A 236 4.34 13.76 2.20
N LEU A 237 4.69 13.67 0.90
CA LEU A 237 4.10 14.57 -0.10
C LEU A 237 2.59 14.39 -0.27
N THR A 238 2.08 13.17 -0.17
CA THR A 238 0.63 12.94 -0.20
C THR A 238 -0.10 13.59 0.97
N VAL A 239 0.52 13.63 2.17
CA VAL A 239 -0.01 14.36 3.33
C VAL A 239 0.05 15.87 3.09
N LEU A 240 1.21 16.40 2.68
CA LEU A 240 1.42 17.84 2.47
C LEU A 240 0.48 18.43 1.41
N LEU A 241 0.29 17.71 0.31
CA LEU A 241 -0.60 18.13 -0.77
C LEU A 241 -2.07 17.81 -0.50
N ASN A 242 -2.33 17.04 0.57
CA ASN A 242 -3.62 16.45 0.89
C ASN A 242 -4.25 15.77 -0.34
N ASP A 243 -3.47 14.94 -1.03
CA ASP A 243 -3.85 14.38 -2.32
C ASP A 243 -3.00 13.16 -2.70
N ARG A 244 -3.25 12.63 -3.88
CA ARG A 244 -2.59 11.46 -4.44
C ARG A 244 -1.20 11.78 -5.00
N VAL A 245 -0.42 10.72 -5.19
CA VAL A 245 0.92 10.78 -5.82
C VAL A 245 0.89 11.51 -7.17
N SER A 246 -0.20 11.36 -7.93
CA SER A 246 -0.42 11.99 -9.23
C SER A 246 -0.30 13.51 -9.19
N LYS A 247 -0.78 14.16 -8.12
CA LYS A 247 -0.70 15.61 -7.97
C LYS A 247 0.73 16.09 -7.79
N ALA A 248 1.51 15.36 -7.00
CA ALA A 248 2.93 15.66 -6.84
C ALA A 248 3.68 15.56 -8.18
N LEU A 249 3.35 14.54 -8.98
CA LEU A 249 4.00 14.32 -10.28
C LEU A 249 3.53 15.26 -11.40
N ALA A 250 2.38 15.92 -11.24
CA ALA A 250 1.82 16.79 -12.26
C ALA A 250 2.59 18.12 -12.40
N HIS A 251 3.24 18.59 -11.33
CA HIS A 251 3.94 19.88 -11.33
C HIS A 251 5.45 19.71 -11.59
N PRO A 252 6.03 20.37 -12.62
CA PRO A 252 7.46 20.23 -12.95
C PRO A 252 8.42 20.54 -11.79
N GLU A 253 8.17 21.60 -11.02
CA GLU A 253 9.02 21.93 -9.86
C GLU A 253 8.96 20.89 -8.75
N MET A 254 7.80 20.25 -8.57
CA MET A 254 7.65 19.18 -7.59
C MET A 254 8.44 17.94 -8.01
N ARG A 255 8.55 17.66 -9.32
CA ARG A 255 9.44 16.60 -9.83
C ARG A 255 10.90 16.88 -9.46
N ALA A 256 11.36 18.12 -9.57
CA ALA A 256 12.71 18.50 -9.15
C ALA A 256 12.92 18.27 -7.65
N MET A 257 11.96 18.66 -6.82
CA MET A 257 12.00 18.44 -5.37
C MET A 257 11.98 16.94 -5.00
N ILE A 258 11.18 16.12 -5.68
CA ILE A 258 11.17 14.66 -5.52
C ILE A 258 12.57 14.10 -5.80
N LYS A 259 13.22 14.53 -6.89
CA LYS A 259 14.59 14.09 -7.20
C LYS A 259 15.57 14.49 -6.10
N LEU A 260 15.44 15.68 -5.50
CA LEU A 260 16.30 16.10 -4.38
C LEU A 260 16.10 15.24 -3.13
N LEU A 261 14.84 14.98 -2.74
CA LEU A 261 14.51 14.08 -1.61
C LEU A 261 15.14 12.70 -1.77
N VAL A 262 15.05 12.14 -2.97
CA VAL A 262 15.62 10.82 -3.28
C VAL A 262 17.15 10.87 -3.31
N LYS A 263 17.76 11.91 -3.90
CA LYS A 263 19.22 12.08 -3.91
C LYS A 263 19.84 12.14 -2.52
N GLU A 264 19.18 12.82 -1.57
CA GLU A 264 19.61 12.82 -0.17
C GLU A 264 19.56 11.41 0.43
N ALA A 265 18.47 10.66 0.19
CA ALA A 265 18.34 9.28 0.66
C ALA A 265 19.42 8.37 0.07
N VAL A 266 19.72 8.50 -1.23
CA VAL A 266 20.80 7.76 -1.92
C VAL A 266 22.17 8.12 -1.33
N SER A 267 22.39 9.38 -0.99
CA SER A 267 23.66 9.83 -0.38
C SER A 267 23.86 9.23 1.00
N VAL A 268 22.81 9.18 1.82
CA VAL A 268 22.85 8.50 3.12
C VAL A 268 23.04 7.00 2.94
N ALA A 269 22.32 6.36 2.02
CA ALA A 269 22.45 4.92 1.74
C ALA A 269 23.89 4.54 1.38
N ARG A 270 24.52 5.33 0.49
CA ARG A 270 25.92 5.12 0.08
C ARG A 270 26.88 5.26 1.26
N ALA A 271 26.70 6.28 2.10
CA ALA A 271 27.50 6.46 3.31
C ALA A 271 27.27 5.35 4.35
N ASP A 272 26.11 4.70 4.31
CA ASP A 272 25.78 3.52 5.13
C ASP A 272 26.29 2.19 4.52
N GLY A 273 27.08 2.26 3.45
CA GLY A 273 27.66 1.10 2.78
C GLY A 273 26.71 0.36 1.82
N VAL A 274 25.56 0.96 1.49
CA VAL A 274 24.58 0.37 0.57
C VAL A 274 24.64 1.05 -0.79
N GLU A 275 25.08 0.30 -1.80
CA GLU A 275 25.13 0.80 -3.17
C GLU A 275 23.78 0.57 -3.88
N LEU A 276 23.16 1.68 -4.29
CA LEU A 276 21.92 1.69 -5.06
C LEU A 276 22.21 1.90 -6.54
N GLU A 277 21.29 1.45 -7.40
CA GLU A 277 21.43 1.63 -8.85
C GLU A 277 21.58 3.12 -9.23
N PRO A 278 22.47 3.46 -10.18
CA PRO A 278 22.76 4.85 -10.53
C PRO A 278 21.53 5.65 -10.98
N ASP A 279 20.55 4.97 -11.59
CA ASP A 279 19.32 5.54 -12.12
C ASP A 279 18.14 5.46 -11.15
N ILE A 280 18.34 5.07 -9.88
CA ILE A 280 17.26 4.89 -8.89
C ILE A 280 16.41 6.16 -8.71
N VAL A 281 17.02 7.34 -8.82
CA VAL A 281 16.31 8.64 -8.73
C VAL A 281 15.28 8.77 -9.84
N ASP A 282 15.67 8.43 -11.08
CA ASP A 282 14.78 8.52 -12.23
C ASP A 282 13.76 7.37 -12.23
N LYS A 283 14.17 6.17 -11.83
CA LYS A 283 13.29 5.02 -11.61
C LYS A 283 12.18 5.33 -10.61
N VAL A 284 12.47 5.97 -9.48
CA VAL A 284 11.45 6.34 -8.48
C VAL A 284 10.40 7.28 -9.09
N VAL A 285 10.80 8.22 -9.94
CA VAL A 285 9.85 9.09 -10.65
C VAL A 285 9.03 8.28 -11.66
N GLN A 286 9.70 7.49 -12.50
CA GLN A 286 9.05 6.68 -13.54
C GLN A 286 8.05 5.68 -12.95
N TRP A 287 8.43 4.91 -11.93
CA TRP A 287 7.53 3.98 -11.22
C TRP A 287 6.32 4.71 -10.67
N SER A 288 6.50 5.94 -10.19
CA SER A 288 5.42 6.73 -9.63
C SER A 288 4.48 7.28 -10.70
N GLU A 289 4.98 7.55 -11.91
CA GLU A 289 4.16 7.88 -13.08
C GLU A 289 3.32 6.70 -13.60
N GLU A 290 3.73 5.46 -13.34
CA GLU A 290 2.93 4.27 -13.66
C GLU A 290 1.83 4.03 -12.61
N ILE A 291 2.10 4.38 -11.35
CA ILE A 291 1.15 4.23 -10.23
C ILE A 291 0.07 5.30 -10.27
N ARG A 292 0.53 6.57 -10.26
CA ARG A 292 -0.14 7.88 -10.13
C ARG A 292 -1.26 7.98 -9.10
N ASP A 293 -2.27 7.16 -9.20
CA ASP A 293 -3.56 7.37 -8.59
C ASP A 293 -3.73 6.61 -7.26
N ILE A 294 -2.84 6.90 -6.29
CA ILE A 294 -2.88 6.30 -4.95
C ILE A 294 -2.67 7.34 -3.84
N HIS A 295 -3.22 7.03 -2.67
CA HIS A 295 -2.73 7.56 -1.41
C HIS A 295 -1.67 6.63 -0.81
N THR A 296 -0.79 7.19 0.02
CA THR A 296 0.21 6.41 0.74
C THR A 296 -0.31 5.95 2.10
N SER A 297 0.38 4.98 2.71
CA SER A 297 0.05 4.54 4.07
C SER A 297 0.15 5.66 5.11
N MET A 298 1.03 6.65 4.92
CA MET A 298 1.13 7.79 5.82
C MET A 298 -0.07 8.73 5.70
N TYR A 299 -0.58 8.94 4.48
CA TYR A 299 -1.82 9.67 4.25
C TYR A 299 -3.01 8.98 4.90
N ASP A 300 -3.12 7.65 4.74
CA ASP A 300 -4.20 6.87 5.35
C ASP A 300 -4.14 6.86 6.89
N ASP A 301 -2.93 6.92 7.46
CA ASP A 301 -2.75 7.09 8.91
C ASP A 301 -3.20 8.48 9.36
N TRP A 302 -2.75 9.53 8.69
CA TRP A 302 -3.13 10.91 9.00
C TRP A 302 -4.66 11.13 8.88
N LYS A 303 -5.28 10.68 7.78
CA LYS A 303 -6.74 10.82 7.58
C LYS A 303 -7.56 10.07 8.62
N ALA A 304 -7.01 9.01 9.19
CA ALA A 304 -7.66 8.25 10.25
C ALA A 304 -7.28 8.73 11.67
N GLY A 305 -6.57 9.86 11.80
CA GLY A 305 -6.13 10.40 13.09
C GLY A 305 -5.09 9.54 13.80
N ARG A 306 -4.37 8.66 13.08
CA ARG A 306 -3.31 7.81 13.64
C ARG A 306 -1.95 8.49 13.53
N ARG A 307 -1.06 8.16 14.48
CA ARG A 307 0.34 8.59 14.46
C ARG A 307 1.04 8.09 13.19
N THR A 308 1.75 8.98 12.51
CA THR A 308 2.53 8.67 11.30
C THR A 308 3.90 8.08 11.66
N GLU A 309 4.57 7.46 10.67
CA GLU A 309 5.92 6.91 10.81
C GLU A 309 7.03 7.89 10.37
N ILE A 310 6.74 9.20 10.34
CA ILE A 310 7.66 10.21 9.80
C ILE A 310 9.05 10.18 10.48
N ASP A 311 9.09 9.92 11.79
CA ASP A 311 10.34 9.88 12.56
C ASP A 311 11.22 8.64 12.26
N PHE A 312 10.67 7.61 11.63
CA PHE A 312 11.36 6.39 11.23
C PHE A 312 11.63 6.31 9.73
N LEU A 313 11.04 7.24 8.95
CA LEU A 313 11.32 7.41 7.53
C LEU A 313 12.27 8.61 7.36
N ASN A 314 11.76 9.79 7.02
CA ASN A 314 12.58 10.99 6.86
C ASN A 314 13.35 11.33 8.14
N GLY A 315 12.78 11.09 9.33
CA GLY A 315 13.49 11.29 10.59
C GLY A 315 14.66 10.35 10.81
N TYR A 316 14.59 9.11 10.32
CA TYR A 316 15.75 8.22 10.31
C TYR A 316 16.84 8.79 9.40
N LEU A 317 16.49 9.19 8.16
CA LEU A 317 17.46 9.78 7.23
C LEU A 317 18.17 11.00 7.82
N VAL A 318 17.43 11.91 8.46
CA VAL A 318 18.00 13.13 9.05
C VAL A 318 18.95 12.79 10.20
N ARG A 319 18.57 11.87 11.09
CA ARG A 319 19.46 11.44 12.19
C ARG A 319 20.70 10.72 11.65
N ARG A 320 20.53 9.80 10.70
CA ARG A 320 21.63 9.00 10.14
C ARG A 320 22.57 9.85 9.29
N GLY A 321 22.03 10.77 8.48
CA GLY A 321 22.81 11.75 7.72
C GLY A 321 23.71 12.59 8.62
N ARG A 322 23.19 13.10 9.74
CA ARG A 322 24.00 13.82 10.74
C ARG A 322 25.12 12.96 11.33
N GLN A 323 24.85 11.70 11.65
CA GLN A 323 25.87 10.77 12.16
C GLN A 323 26.98 10.48 11.14
N LEU A 324 26.63 10.46 9.86
CA LEU A 324 27.55 10.15 8.76
C LEU A 324 28.17 11.41 8.09
N GLY A 325 27.82 12.61 8.56
CA GLY A 325 28.26 13.86 7.93
C GLY A 325 27.64 14.13 6.55
N VAL A 326 26.52 13.50 6.22
CA VAL A 326 25.78 13.68 4.96
C VAL A 326 24.63 14.68 5.16
N PRO A 327 24.61 15.83 4.47
CA PRO A 327 23.50 16.77 4.55
C PRO A 327 22.19 16.20 4.00
N THR A 328 21.09 16.41 4.74
CA THR A 328 19.72 16.04 4.31
C THR A 328 18.70 17.18 4.50
N PRO A 329 18.97 18.41 4.04
CA PRO A 329 18.14 19.59 4.34
C PRO A 329 16.70 19.48 3.84
N VAL A 330 16.46 18.87 2.67
CA VAL A 330 15.10 18.75 2.11
C VAL A 330 14.29 17.74 2.91
N ASN A 331 14.87 16.59 3.26
CA ASN A 331 14.22 15.62 4.14
C ASN A 331 13.98 16.18 5.55
N GLU A 332 14.87 17.03 6.06
CA GLU A 332 14.69 17.73 7.33
C GLU A 332 13.49 18.68 7.29
N ALA A 333 13.39 19.51 6.25
CA ALA A 333 12.27 20.43 6.06
C ALA A 333 10.94 19.68 5.92
N VAL A 334 10.89 18.63 5.09
CA VAL A 334 9.69 17.81 4.89
C VAL A 334 9.27 17.13 6.19
N ARG A 335 10.22 16.58 6.96
CA ARG A 335 9.93 16.03 8.28
C ARG A 335 9.29 17.07 9.20
N ALA A 336 9.86 18.27 9.28
CA ALA A 336 9.36 19.34 10.15
C ALA A 336 7.91 19.70 9.78
N LEU A 337 7.61 19.89 8.50
CA LEU A 337 6.27 20.19 8.01
C LEU A 337 5.25 19.09 8.36
N ILE A 338 5.62 17.82 8.17
CA ILE A 338 4.73 16.70 8.52
C ILE A 338 4.46 16.64 10.01
N LYS A 339 5.48 16.82 10.86
CA LYS A 339 5.26 16.87 12.32
C LYS A 339 4.30 17.99 12.68
N THR A 340 4.46 19.18 12.10
CA THR A 340 3.55 20.31 12.32
C THR A 340 2.10 20.02 11.90
N ILE A 341 1.89 19.22 10.84
CA ILE A 341 0.54 18.86 10.36
C ILE A 341 -0.08 17.73 11.19
N THR A 342 0.72 16.77 11.62
CA THR A 342 0.24 15.46 12.10
C THR A 342 0.38 15.27 13.60
N GLU A 343 1.24 16.03 14.25
CA GLU A 343 1.39 16.02 15.70
C GLU A 343 0.55 17.15 16.28
N PRO A 344 -0.16 16.91 17.40
CA PRO A 344 -0.79 18.00 18.11
C PRO A 344 0.28 19.04 18.47
N ALA A 345 -0.08 20.32 18.38
CA ALA A 345 0.78 21.37 18.91
C ALA A 345 1.18 20.98 20.33
N PRO A 346 2.47 21.06 20.71
CA PRO A 346 2.85 20.79 22.08
C PRO A 346 2.11 21.81 22.95
N LEU A 347 1.02 21.36 23.57
CA LEU A 347 0.47 22.02 24.73
C LEU A 347 1.63 22.01 25.71
N GLY A 348 2.12 23.20 26.07
CA GLY A 348 3.13 23.32 27.12
C GLY A 348 2.67 22.57 28.37
N SER A 349 3.60 22.26 29.27
CA SER A 349 3.32 21.50 30.49
C SER A 349 2.30 22.22 31.39
N ALA A 350 1.01 22.08 31.12
CA ALA A 350 -0.07 22.42 32.02
C ALA A 350 -0.34 21.18 32.90
N LEU A 351 0.58 20.91 33.83
CA LEU A 351 0.33 19.99 34.93
C LEU A 351 -0.61 20.71 35.91
N LEU A 352 -1.87 20.29 35.99
CA LEU A 352 -2.75 20.70 37.08
C LEU A 352 -2.43 19.82 38.29
N TRP A 353 -1.94 20.42 39.38
CA TRP A 353 -1.78 19.75 40.66
C TRP A 353 -3.11 19.77 41.41
N ILE A 354 -3.67 18.60 41.70
CA ILE A 354 -4.74 18.44 42.69
C ILE A 354 -4.13 17.69 43.86
N GLU A 355 -4.13 18.29 45.06
CA GLU A 355 -3.65 17.62 46.26
C GLU A 355 -4.47 16.34 46.51
N GLY A 356 -3.79 15.19 46.53
CA GLY A 356 -4.41 13.88 46.77
C GLY A 356 -4.85 13.15 45.50
N ALA A 357 -3.87 12.58 44.79
CA ALA A 357 -4.00 11.52 43.77
C ALA A 357 -4.77 11.86 42.47
N VAL A 358 -4.00 12.07 41.39
CA VAL A 358 -4.08 11.47 40.03
C VAL A 358 -3.21 12.32 39.10
N ILE A 359 -2.17 11.73 38.50
CA ILE A 359 -1.47 12.36 37.37
C ILE A 359 -2.21 11.94 36.11
N GLN A 360 -3.09 12.80 35.59
CA GLN A 360 -3.63 12.64 34.24
C GLN A 360 -3.30 13.86 33.38
N PRO A 361 -2.84 13.66 32.14
CA PRO A 361 -2.77 14.74 31.17
C PRO A 361 -4.19 15.15 30.79
N LEU A 362 -4.62 16.36 31.19
CA LEU A 362 -5.85 16.96 30.68
C LEU A 362 -5.57 17.55 29.29
N VAL A 363 -6.38 17.16 28.32
CA VAL A 363 -6.42 17.79 26.99
C VAL A 363 -7.57 18.79 27.00
N PHE A 364 -7.26 20.08 26.98
CA PHE A 364 -8.26 21.12 26.75
C PHE A 364 -8.37 21.41 25.26
N ASP A 365 -9.27 20.71 24.58
CA ASP A 365 -9.69 21.06 23.22
C ASP A 365 -11.05 21.78 23.25
N LEU A 366 -11.44 22.37 22.11
CA LEU A 366 -12.70 23.10 21.99
C LEU A 366 -13.93 22.20 22.26
N ASP A 367 -13.82 20.91 21.99
CA ASP A 367 -14.89 19.94 22.23
C ASP A 367 -15.04 19.66 23.74
N ALA A 368 -13.94 19.50 24.46
CA ALA A 368 -13.90 19.34 25.91
C ALA A 368 -14.40 20.59 26.64
N LEU A 369 -14.02 21.78 26.18
CA LEU A 369 -14.48 23.06 26.75
C LEU A 369 -15.99 23.29 26.51
N SER A 370 -16.51 22.86 25.35
CA SER A 370 -17.94 22.98 25.04
C SER A 370 -18.86 22.09 25.89
N LYS A 371 -18.28 21.05 26.52
CA LYS A 371 -18.99 20.09 27.38
C LYS A 371 -19.00 20.47 28.86
N LEU A 372 -18.33 21.57 29.24
CA LEU A 372 -18.39 22.10 30.60
C LEU A 372 -19.79 22.65 30.91
N PRO A 373 -20.24 22.63 32.17
CA PRO A 373 -21.47 23.29 32.59
C PRO A 373 -21.48 24.76 32.15
N ALA A 374 -22.64 25.29 31.76
CA ALA A 374 -22.74 26.65 31.23
C ALA A 374 -22.25 27.75 32.21
N SER A 375 -22.22 27.46 33.51
CA SER A 375 -21.66 28.32 34.56
C SER A 375 -20.14 28.47 34.49
N ASP A 376 -19.45 27.46 33.94
CA ASP A 376 -18.00 27.32 33.98
C ASP A 376 -17.37 27.62 32.60
N GLN A 377 -18.21 27.89 31.59
CA GLN A 377 -17.78 28.35 30.28
C GLN A 377 -17.51 29.87 30.31
N VAL A 378 -16.22 30.25 30.33
CA VAL A 378 -15.82 31.66 30.27
C VAL A 378 -16.08 32.20 28.85
N ARG A 379 -17.08 33.07 28.69
CA ARG A 379 -17.52 33.62 27.39
C ARG A 379 -16.45 34.45 26.65
N ASP A 380 -15.36 34.85 27.31
CA ASP A 380 -14.46 35.90 26.80
C ASP A 380 -13.16 35.40 26.13
N ALA A 381 -12.99 34.07 25.97
CA ALA A 381 -11.88 33.52 25.18
C ALA A 381 -12.16 33.46 23.67
N LEU A 382 -13.45 33.50 23.26
CA LEU A 382 -13.88 33.45 21.86
C LEU A 382 -14.04 34.84 21.22
N SER A 383 -14.19 35.90 22.03
CA SER A 383 -14.37 37.29 21.58
C SER A 383 -13.06 38.03 21.29
N ARG A 384 -11.93 37.61 21.88
CA ARG A 384 -10.62 38.27 21.72
C ARG A 384 -9.78 37.77 20.54
N TRP A 385 -10.15 36.64 19.93
CA TRP A 385 -9.37 36.08 18.81
C TRP A 385 -9.78 36.64 17.43
N SER A 386 -10.92 37.33 17.35
CA SER A 386 -11.42 37.96 16.11
C SER A 386 -10.78 39.31 15.77
N VAL A 387 -9.89 39.85 16.61
CA VAL A 387 -9.29 41.20 16.44
C VAL A 387 -7.91 41.19 15.75
N LEU A 388 -7.27 40.05 15.50
CA LEU A 388 -5.96 39.98 14.82
C LEU A 388 -6.03 39.77 13.29
N ARG A 389 -7.17 40.08 12.65
CA ARG A 389 -7.28 40.14 11.18
C ARG A 389 -7.75 41.51 10.70
N GLN A 390 -6.92 42.54 10.83
CA GLN A 390 -6.90 43.66 9.87
C GLN A 390 -5.46 44.11 9.64
N PRO A 391 -5.04 44.40 8.39
CA PRO A 391 -3.72 44.94 8.12
C PRO A 391 -3.62 46.38 8.67
N PRO A 392 -2.41 46.90 8.95
CA PRO A 392 -2.27 48.21 9.57
C PRO A 392 -2.67 49.30 8.56
N SER A 393 -3.83 49.93 8.75
CA SER A 393 -4.09 51.25 8.20
C SER A 393 -3.49 52.29 9.14
N GLN A 394 -2.55 53.06 8.61
CA GLN A 394 -1.89 54.18 9.26
C GLN A 394 -2.89 55.18 9.86
N GLY A 395 -2.53 55.73 11.01
CA GLY A 395 -2.86 57.12 11.33
C GLY A 395 -3.81 57.35 12.50
N GLY A 396 -3.22 57.80 13.63
CA GLY A 396 -3.69 59.02 14.28
C GLY A 396 -4.68 58.88 15.43
N LEU A 397 -4.15 59.08 16.64
CA LEU A 397 -4.88 59.44 17.87
C LEU A 397 -6.00 60.48 17.64
N ARG A 398 -7.09 60.39 18.42
CA ARG A 398 -7.42 61.41 19.45
C ARG A 398 -8.56 60.99 20.39
N VAL A 399 -8.39 61.48 21.63
CA VAL A 399 -9.20 61.32 22.84
C VAL A 399 -10.32 62.37 22.85
N GLY A 400 -11.48 62.04 23.43
CA GLY A 400 -12.51 63.03 23.80
C GLY A 400 -13.83 62.41 24.32
N HIS A 401 -14.14 62.69 25.59
CA HIS A 401 -15.34 62.33 26.36
C HIS A 401 -16.38 63.50 26.28
N PRO A 402 -17.54 63.47 26.98
CA PRO A 402 -18.87 62.93 26.65
C PRO A 402 -19.97 63.99 26.35
N ASP A 403 -21.19 63.48 26.17
CA ASP A 403 -22.51 64.04 26.54
C ASP A 403 -23.37 64.85 25.55
N LEU A 404 -24.69 64.63 25.75
CA LEU A 404 -25.89 65.41 25.39
C LEU A 404 -26.69 65.06 24.11
N GLN A 405 -27.78 64.30 24.38
CA GLN A 405 -29.20 64.64 24.19
C GLN A 405 -29.72 65.45 22.99
N THR A 406 -31.00 65.16 22.70
CA THR A 406 -31.98 65.84 21.83
C THR A 406 -31.79 65.51 20.34
N GLY A 407 -32.74 64.91 19.62
CA GLY A 407 -34.19 65.11 19.60
C GLY A 407 -34.51 65.98 18.39
N TRP A 408 -35.38 65.51 17.50
CA TRP A 408 -36.27 66.21 16.56
C TRP A 408 -36.46 65.39 15.27
N ALA A 409 -37.67 64.87 15.11
CA ALA A 409 -38.29 64.53 13.82
C ALA A 409 -39.04 65.77 13.29
N PRO A 410 -39.85 65.75 12.20
CA PRO A 410 -39.92 64.87 11.01
C PRO A 410 -40.01 65.68 9.69
N VAL A 411 -39.86 65.07 8.50
CA VAL A 411 -40.65 65.42 7.30
C VAL A 411 -40.84 64.18 6.42
N ALA A 412 -42.10 63.94 6.05
CA ALA A 412 -42.58 62.85 5.21
C ALA A 412 -42.57 63.21 3.71
N GLN A 413 -42.44 62.18 2.87
CA GLN A 413 -43.07 61.95 1.56
C GLN A 413 -42.33 60.75 0.94
N GLY A 414 -42.92 59.66 0.49
CA GLY A 414 -44.28 59.25 0.28
C GLY A 414 -44.24 58.03 -0.65
N GLY A 415 -45.25 57.15 -0.55
CA GLY A 415 -45.64 56.30 -1.67
C GLY A 415 -45.24 54.83 -1.61
N GLY A 416 -46.16 54.02 -1.06
CA GLY A 416 -46.70 52.78 -1.65
C GLY A 416 -45.74 51.61 -1.91
N GLY A 417 -45.97 50.40 -1.43
CA GLY A 417 -47.12 49.85 -0.74
C GLY A 417 -46.92 48.35 -0.50
N THR A 418 -47.28 47.92 0.71
CA THR A 418 -48.06 46.72 1.08
C THR A 418 -47.66 45.34 0.52
N VAL A 419 -47.62 44.22 1.26
CA VAL A 419 -47.69 43.79 2.70
C VAL A 419 -47.81 42.23 2.63
N PRO A 420 -47.52 41.48 3.72
CA PRO A 420 -46.88 40.16 3.67
C PRO A 420 -47.78 38.94 4.07
N PRO A 421 -47.49 38.15 5.14
CA PRO A 421 -47.05 36.74 5.06
C PRO A 421 -48.03 35.75 5.73
N GLY A 422 -47.75 34.43 5.69
CA GLY A 422 -48.57 33.46 6.43
C GLY A 422 -47.99 32.05 6.52
N HIS A 423 -47.83 31.58 7.76
CA HIS A 423 -47.20 30.34 8.23
C HIS A 423 -48.26 29.18 8.33
N PRO A 424 -47.99 28.06 9.04
CA PRO A 424 -47.78 26.67 8.58
C PRO A 424 -49.01 25.74 8.77
N LEU A 425 -48.89 24.41 8.61
CA LEU A 425 -49.42 23.35 9.51
C LEU A 425 -49.39 21.92 8.89
N SER A 426 -49.05 20.95 9.77
CA SER A 426 -49.52 19.55 9.95
C SER A 426 -49.67 18.59 8.74
N GLY A 427 -49.45 17.28 8.82
CA GLY A 427 -49.43 16.35 9.96
C GLY A 427 -48.94 14.94 9.57
N ARG A 428 -48.86 14.09 10.60
CA ARG A 428 -48.40 12.68 10.61
C ARG A 428 -49.52 11.68 10.24
N LEU A 429 -49.10 10.41 10.15
CA LEU A 429 -49.84 9.12 10.26
C LEU A 429 -50.38 8.59 8.92
N GLY A 430 -50.36 7.31 8.58
CA GLY A 430 -49.96 6.08 9.28
C GLY A 430 -50.26 4.87 8.39
N CYS A 431 -49.70 3.70 8.73
CA CYS A 431 -50.00 2.40 8.11
C CYS A 431 -51.50 2.05 8.15
N GLN A 432 -52.00 1.29 7.16
CA GLN A 432 -52.63 -0.02 7.37
C GLN A 432 -52.86 -0.79 6.05
N ARG A 433 -52.98 -2.11 6.19
CA ARG A 433 -53.11 -3.16 5.16
C ARG A 433 -54.55 -3.25 4.63
N GLU A 434 -54.72 -3.73 3.38
CA GLU A 434 -55.55 -4.89 2.98
C GLU A 434 -55.47 -5.14 1.45
N GLY A 435 -55.50 -6.41 1.02
CA GLY A 435 -55.59 -6.84 -0.40
C GLY A 435 -57.06 -7.04 -0.83
N PRO A 436 -57.41 -7.84 -1.86
CA PRO A 436 -56.63 -8.54 -2.89
C PRO A 436 -57.05 -8.17 -4.34
N GLY A 437 -56.19 -8.38 -5.34
CA GLY A 437 -56.61 -8.24 -6.75
C GLY A 437 -55.43 -8.24 -7.74
N ALA A 438 -55.52 -9.09 -8.77
CA ALA A 438 -54.45 -9.46 -9.68
C ALA A 438 -53.89 -8.33 -10.56
N HIS A 439 -52.60 -8.37 -10.89
CA HIS A 439 -52.09 -8.64 -12.25
C HIS A 439 -50.57 -8.40 -12.37
N ARG A 440 -49.86 -9.49 -12.70
CA ARG A 440 -48.56 -9.60 -13.42
C ARG A 440 -47.48 -8.52 -13.21
N VAL A 441 -46.45 -8.86 -12.43
CA VAL A 441 -45.08 -8.38 -12.68
C VAL A 441 -44.04 -9.48 -12.42
N TYR A 442 -43.22 -9.71 -13.45
CA TYR A 442 -41.95 -10.43 -13.59
C TYR A 442 -41.25 -11.01 -12.34
N ARG A 443 -41.21 -12.35 -12.25
CA ARG A 443 -40.06 -13.11 -11.73
C ARG A 443 -39.16 -13.47 -12.91
N ARG A 444 -37.97 -12.87 -13.03
CA ARG A 444 -36.89 -13.46 -13.84
C ARG A 444 -36.01 -14.33 -12.95
N ALA A 445 -36.10 -15.61 -13.21
CA ALA A 445 -35.23 -16.65 -12.67
C ALA A 445 -33.76 -16.35 -13.00
N ARG A 446 -32.89 -16.61 -12.02
CA ARG A 446 -31.45 -16.77 -12.21
C ARG A 446 -31.20 -17.94 -13.16
N GLN A 447 -31.06 -17.67 -14.45
CA GLN A 447 -30.48 -18.61 -15.39
C GLN A 447 -28.95 -18.55 -15.28
N ARG A 448 -28.37 -19.65 -14.80
CA ARG A 448 -26.95 -19.97 -14.94
C ARG A 448 -26.60 -19.85 -16.43
N HIS A 449 -25.82 -18.84 -16.80
CA HIS A 449 -25.31 -18.71 -18.16
C HIS A 449 -24.17 -19.72 -18.33
N ALA A 450 -24.45 -20.80 -19.07
CA ALA A 450 -23.41 -21.50 -19.81
C ALA A 450 -22.80 -20.52 -20.85
N PRO A 451 -21.51 -20.63 -21.20
CA PRO A 451 -20.90 -19.73 -22.17
C PRO A 451 -21.63 -19.87 -23.52
N ARG A 452 -22.14 -18.75 -24.05
CA ARG A 452 -22.61 -18.69 -25.44
C ARG A 452 -21.45 -19.11 -26.33
N CYS A 453 -21.63 -20.19 -27.10
CA CYS A 453 -20.69 -20.59 -28.13
C CYS A 453 -20.48 -19.41 -29.09
N LEU A 454 -19.23 -19.09 -29.40
CA LEU A 454 -18.84 -17.93 -30.19
C LEU A 454 -19.21 -18.19 -31.67
N MET A 455 -20.41 -17.82 -32.09
CA MET A 455 -20.88 -18.04 -33.47
C MET A 455 -20.43 -16.91 -34.38
N ILE A 456 -19.20 -16.97 -34.89
CA ILE A 456 -18.78 -16.18 -36.06
C ILE A 456 -19.18 -17.00 -37.32
N PRO A 457 -19.97 -16.48 -38.28
CA PRO A 457 -20.30 -17.20 -39.50
C PRO A 457 -19.03 -17.52 -40.32
N PRO A 458 -18.94 -18.71 -40.93
CA PRO A 458 -17.80 -19.07 -41.77
C PRO A 458 -17.74 -18.19 -43.02
N LYS A 459 -16.53 -17.77 -43.42
CA LYS A 459 -16.32 -17.21 -44.76
C LYS A 459 -16.56 -18.29 -45.81
N GLU A 460 -17.19 -17.94 -46.92
CA GLU A 460 -17.40 -18.86 -48.05
C GLU A 460 -16.06 -19.40 -48.58
N ARG A 461 -16.07 -20.64 -49.12
CA ARG A 461 -14.87 -21.26 -49.69
C ARG A 461 -14.35 -20.39 -50.85
N GLY A 462 -13.15 -19.83 -50.69
CA GLY A 462 -12.49 -18.99 -51.69
C GLY A 462 -12.32 -17.52 -51.28
N VAL A 463 -12.90 -17.08 -50.16
CA VAL A 463 -12.72 -15.71 -49.64
C VAL A 463 -11.42 -15.61 -48.82
N GLY A 464 -10.69 -14.50 -48.98
CA GLY A 464 -9.39 -14.22 -48.34
C GLY A 464 -9.41 -14.23 -46.79
N PRO A 465 -8.24 -14.04 -46.16
CA PRO A 465 -8.05 -14.24 -44.71
C PRO A 465 -9.02 -13.41 -43.84
N TYR A 466 -9.31 -13.87 -42.63
CA TYR A 466 -10.10 -13.08 -41.67
C TYR A 466 -9.34 -11.83 -41.25
N ARG A 467 -9.96 -10.67 -41.41
CA ARG A 467 -9.42 -9.35 -41.08
C ARG A 467 -9.79 -9.01 -39.65
N ILE A 468 -8.80 -9.00 -38.76
CA ILE A 468 -8.97 -8.82 -37.32
C ILE A 468 -8.32 -7.52 -36.88
N LEU A 469 -9.08 -6.66 -36.18
CA LEU A 469 -8.56 -5.48 -35.50
C LEU A 469 -8.54 -5.68 -33.99
N PHE A 470 -7.36 -5.62 -33.37
CA PHE A 470 -7.21 -5.58 -31.91
C PHE A 470 -7.08 -4.15 -31.40
N ILE A 471 -7.93 -3.75 -30.45
CA ILE A 471 -7.94 -2.40 -29.89
C ILE A 471 -7.63 -2.45 -28.39
N CYS A 472 -6.66 -1.66 -27.93
CA CYS A 472 -6.45 -1.42 -26.50
C CYS A 472 -6.34 0.09 -26.21
N THR A 473 -5.96 0.46 -24.99
CA THR A 473 -5.77 1.87 -24.62
C THR A 473 -4.63 2.49 -25.43
N GLY A 474 -3.40 1.99 -25.29
CA GLY A 474 -2.20 2.68 -25.78
C GLY A 474 -1.56 2.16 -27.07
N ASN A 475 -2.02 1.04 -27.65
CA ASN A 475 -1.29 0.30 -28.68
C ASN A 475 0.21 0.05 -28.36
N SER A 476 0.54 -0.02 -27.07
CA SER A 476 1.91 -0.12 -26.58
C SER A 476 2.25 -1.47 -25.95
N CYS A 477 1.23 -2.26 -25.55
CA CYS A 477 1.43 -3.54 -24.88
C CYS A 477 0.42 -4.60 -25.36
N ARG A 478 -0.83 -4.55 -24.88
CA ARG A 478 -1.84 -5.61 -25.12
C ARG A 478 -2.14 -5.87 -26.60
N SER A 479 -2.45 -4.83 -27.37
CA SER A 479 -2.85 -5.00 -28.77
C SER A 479 -1.68 -5.32 -29.73
N PRO A 480 -0.44 -4.82 -29.53
CA PRO A 480 0.74 -5.34 -30.23
C PRO A 480 1.03 -6.81 -29.92
N MET A 481 0.94 -7.24 -28.65
CA MET A 481 1.08 -8.66 -28.28
C MET A 481 0.03 -9.51 -29.00
N ALA A 482 -1.24 -9.08 -28.99
CA ALA A 482 -2.33 -9.77 -29.66
C ALA A 482 -2.10 -9.88 -31.17
N GLU A 483 -1.65 -8.81 -31.81
CA GLU A 483 -1.28 -8.77 -33.24
C GLU A 483 -0.15 -9.77 -33.54
N GLY A 484 0.92 -9.76 -32.75
CA GLY A 484 2.06 -10.68 -32.91
C GLY A 484 1.65 -12.15 -32.76
N ILE A 485 0.90 -12.48 -31.70
CA ILE A 485 0.38 -13.83 -31.44
C ILE A 485 -0.52 -14.30 -32.59
N ALA A 486 -1.47 -13.47 -33.00
CA ALA A 486 -2.42 -13.83 -34.04
C ALA A 486 -1.74 -14.00 -35.40
N ARG A 487 -0.73 -13.20 -35.74
CA ARG A 487 0.08 -13.39 -36.95
C ARG A 487 0.89 -14.68 -36.88
N HIS A 488 1.56 -14.93 -35.75
CA HIS A 488 2.43 -16.09 -35.57
C HIS A 488 1.67 -17.41 -35.72
N TYR A 489 0.53 -17.58 -35.04
CA TYR A 489 -0.28 -18.80 -35.15
C TYR A 489 -1.27 -18.80 -36.33
N GLY A 490 -1.55 -17.63 -36.91
CA GLY A 490 -2.51 -17.45 -37.99
C GLY A 490 -2.11 -18.09 -39.31
N MET A 491 -0.80 -18.18 -39.59
CA MET A 491 -0.21 -18.82 -40.80
C MET A 491 -0.92 -18.40 -42.11
N GLY A 492 -1.11 -17.10 -42.32
CA GLY A 492 -1.73 -16.55 -43.55
C GLY A 492 -3.26 -16.63 -43.61
N ARG A 493 -3.93 -17.18 -42.59
CA ARG A 493 -5.41 -17.29 -42.53
C ARG A 493 -6.09 -16.07 -41.91
N VAL A 494 -5.31 -15.21 -41.26
CA VAL A 494 -5.76 -13.96 -40.67
C VAL A 494 -4.89 -12.82 -41.16
N GLN A 495 -5.53 -11.71 -41.48
CA GLN A 495 -4.88 -10.42 -41.67
C GLN A 495 -5.16 -9.62 -40.41
N VAL A 496 -4.10 -9.27 -39.68
CA VAL A 496 -4.27 -8.68 -38.34
C VAL A 496 -3.63 -7.31 -38.29
N VAL A 497 -4.36 -6.37 -37.70
CA VAL A 497 -3.88 -5.04 -37.34
C VAL A 497 -4.30 -4.73 -35.90
N SER A 498 -3.57 -3.83 -35.26
CA SER A 498 -3.92 -3.32 -33.94
C SER A 498 -3.83 -1.80 -33.89
N ALA A 499 -4.59 -1.24 -32.96
CA ALA A 499 -4.66 0.19 -32.70
C ALA A 499 -4.86 0.51 -31.22
N GLY A 500 -4.73 1.80 -30.92
CA GLY A 500 -4.88 2.38 -29.59
C GLY A 500 -5.91 3.51 -29.62
N VAL A 501 -6.69 3.63 -28.56
CA VAL A 501 -7.55 4.82 -28.35
C VAL A 501 -6.71 6.06 -28.08
N THR A 502 -5.59 5.90 -27.36
CA THR A 502 -4.67 6.97 -26.99
C THR A 502 -3.24 6.43 -27.12
N PRO A 503 -2.67 6.38 -28.34
CA PRO A 503 -1.39 5.73 -28.62
C PRO A 503 -0.26 6.21 -27.72
N SER A 504 0.60 5.28 -27.28
CA SER A 504 1.81 5.54 -26.52
C SER A 504 2.97 4.68 -27.04
N PRO A 505 4.23 5.06 -26.77
CA PRO A 505 5.40 4.32 -27.25
C PRO A 505 5.33 2.82 -26.92
N LEU A 506 5.84 1.99 -27.84
CA LEU A 506 5.87 0.53 -27.66
C LEU A 506 6.63 0.20 -26.37
N ASN A 507 6.02 -0.64 -25.53
CA ASN A 507 6.59 -0.94 -24.23
C ASN A 507 7.71 -2.00 -24.37
N PRO A 508 8.97 -1.72 -23.94
CA PRO A 508 10.08 -2.67 -24.08
C PRO A 508 9.85 -4.00 -23.38
N ARG A 509 9.13 -4.00 -22.24
CA ARG A 509 8.80 -5.24 -21.51
C ARG A 509 7.82 -6.11 -22.28
N ALA A 510 6.97 -5.51 -23.12
CA ALA A 510 6.10 -6.26 -24.01
C ALA A 510 6.92 -7.01 -25.07
N VAL A 511 7.93 -6.34 -25.65
CA VAL A 511 8.88 -6.96 -26.59
C VAL A 511 9.61 -8.12 -25.92
N GLN A 512 10.14 -7.89 -24.71
CA GLN A 512 10.89 -8.88 -23.95
C GLN A 512 10.07 -10.16 -23.69
N VAL A 513 8.85 -10.05 -23.16
CA VAL A 513 8.06 -11.26 -22.87
C VAL A 513 7.55 -11.96 -24.13
N MET A 514 7.40 -11.25 -25.25
CA MET A 514 7.00 -11.85 -26.52
C MET A 514 8.16 -12.63 -27.17
N ALA A 515 9.39 -12.12 -27.06
CA ALA A 515 10.59 -12.81 -27.51
C ALA A 515 10.79 -14.17 -26.81
N GLU A 516 10.37 -14.31 -25.55
CA GLU A 516 10.36 -15.61 -24.84
C GLU A 516 9.48 -16.68 -25.50
N LYS A 517 8.57 -16.31 -26.41
CA LYS A 517 7.76 -17.24 -27.22
C LYS A 517 8.13 -17.22 -28.71
N ASP A 518 9.32 -16.72 -29.04
CA ASP A 518 9.80 -16.57 -30.42
C ASP A 518 8.90 -15.69 -31.30
N ILE A 519 8.26 -14.68 -30.69
CA ILE A 519 7.42 -13.70 -31.40
C ILE A 519 8.06 -12.31 -31.29
N ASP A 520 8.64 -11.82 -32.39
CA ASP A 520 9.21 -10.48 -32.44
C ASP A 520 8.12 -9.43 -32.74
N ILE A 521 7.94 -8.50 -31.79
CA ILE A 521 7.08 -7.32 -31.95
C ILE A 521 7.86 -6.01 -31.89
N SER A 522 9.19 -6.05 -31.88
CA SER A 522 10.06 -4.86 -31.71
C SER A 522 9.88 -3.80 -32.79
N LYS A 523 9.45 -4.21 -33.99
CA LYS A 523 9.19 -3.34 -35.15
C LYS A 523 7.76 -2.77 -35.17
N HIS A 524 6.94 -3.06 -34.17
CA HIS A 524 5.58 -2.54 -34.10
C HIS A 524 5.59 -1.02 -33.89
N VAL A 525 4.88 -0.29 -34.75
CA VAL A 525 4.68 1.16 -34.60
C VAL A 525 3.30 1.40 -33.97
N PRO A 526 3.23 1.94 -32.74
CA PRO A 526 1.97 2.29 -32.11
C PRO A 526 1.19 3.30 -32.95
N LYS A 527 -0.10 3.04 -33.18
CA LYS A 527 -0.97 3.88 -34.01
C LYS A 527 -2.38 4.02 -33.44
N GLY A 528 -3.01 5.14 -33.76
CA GLY A 528 -4.39 5.46 -33.40
C GLY A 528 -5.42 4.74 -34.28
N LEU A 529 -6.68 4.78 -33.85
CA LEU A 529 -7.79 4.21 -34.61
C LEU A 529 -7.98 4.86 -36.00
N ASN A 530 -7.67 6.16 -36.12
CA ASN A 530 -7.79 6.90 -37.37
C ASN A 530 -6.68 6.55 -38.39
N GLU A 531 -5.63 5.88 -37.93
CA GLU A 531 -4.47 5.48 -38.75
C GLU A 531 -4.57 4.01 -39.19
N VAL A 532 -5.67 3.32 -38.86
CA VAL A 532 -5.91 1.96 -39.30
C VAL A 532 -6.35 1.98 -40.76
N VAL A 533 -5.45 1.55 -41.64
CA VAL A 533 -5.75 1.37 -43.07
C VAL A 533 -6.23 -0.07 -43.29
N MET A 534 -7.55 -0.27 -43.26
CA MET A 534 -8.20 -1.55 -43.57
C MET A 534 -9.64 -1.31 -44.03
N ASP A 535 -9.92 -1.57 -45.31
CA ASP A 535 -11.18 -1.17 -45.98
C ASP A 535 -12.42 -1.87 -45.41
N GLU A 536 -12.28 -3.11 -44.91
CA GLU A 536 -13.34 -3.78 -44.16
C GLU A 536 -12.73 -4.67 -43.06
N ILE A 537 -13.36 -4.70 -41.88
CA ILE A 537 -12.92 -5.50 -40.74
C ILE A 537 -13.95 -6.61 -40.48
N ASP A 538 -13.53 -7.87 -40.46
CA ASP A 538 -14.45 -8.98 -40.18
C ASP A 538 -14.69 -9.10 -38.67
N LEU A 539 -13.66 -8.85 -37.86
CA LEU A 539 -13.72 -8.98 -36.41
C LEU A 539 -12.95 -7.86 -35.70
N VAL A 540 -13.63 -7.13 -34.82
CA VAL A 540 -13.01 -6.20 -33.88
C VAL A 540 -12.94 -6.86 -32.50
N VAL A 541 -11.76 -6.85 -31.89
CA VAL A 541 -11.56 -7.33 -30.52
C VAL A 541 -11.03 -6.19 -29.66
N THR A 542 -11.84 -5.75 -28.70
CA THR A 542 -11.42 -4.76 -27.70
C THR A 542 -10.81 -5.48 -26.50
N LEU A 543 -9.62 -5.06 -26.08
CA LEU A 543 -8.80 -5.72 -25.05
C LEU A 543 -8.89 -5.04 -23.67
N CYS A 544 -9.69 -3.99 -23.55
CA CYS A 544 -9.98 -3.33 -22.27
C CYS A 544 -11.29 -2.54 -22.33
N ASP A 545 -11.88 -2.30 -21.17
CA ASP A 545 -13.19 -1.64 -21.03
C ASP A 545 -13.14 -0.19 -21.57
N PHE A 546 -11.99 0.48 -21.39
CA PHE A 546 -11.77 1.80 -21.95
C PHE A 546 -11.78 1.78 -23.50
N ALA A 547 -11.15 0.77 -24.12
CA ALA A 547 -11.21 0.60 -25.56
C ALA A 547 -12.62 0.22 -26.04
N GLN A 548 -13.37 -0.56 -25.25
CA GLN A 548 -14.74 -0.92 -25.57
C GLN A 548 -15.67 0.31 -25.62
N THR A 549 -15.58 1.18 -24.62
CA THR A 549 -16.42 2.40 -24.51
C THR A 549 -16.05 3.48 -25.53
N ARG A 550 -14.80 3.50 -26.01
CA ARG A 550 -14.28 4.50 -26.95
C ARG A 550 -14.17 3.99 -28.39
N CYS A 551 -14.48 2.72 -28.64
CA CYS A 551 -14.48 2.19 -29.98
C CYS A 551 -15.60 2.85 -30.81
N PRO A 552 -15.30 3.45 -31.97
CA PRO A 552 -16.31 4.09 -32.80
C PRO A 552 -17.42 3.10 -33.20
N SER A 553 -18.67 3.52 -33.00
CA SER A 553 -19.85 2.78 -33.47
C SER A 553 -19.91 2.68 -34.99
N GLY A 554 -19.40 3.70 -35.69
CA GLY A 554 -19.30 3.75 -37.15
C GLY A 554 -18.19 2.89 -37.77
N LEU A 555 -17.35 2.24 -36.96
CA LEU A 555 -16.39 1.27 -37.48
C LEU A 555 -17.15 0.02 -37.99
N LEU A 556 -17.27 -0.13 -39.30
CA LEU A 556 -17.99 -1.24 -39.92
C LEU A 556 -17.22 -2.54 -39.64
N ALA A 557 -17.76 -3.34 -38.72
CA ALA A 557 -17.24 -4.65 -38.38
C ALA A 557 -18.38 -5.65 -38.29
N GLN A 558 -18.23 -6.79 -38.96
CA GLN A 558 -19.26 -7.84 -38.95
C GLN A 558 -19.46 -8.40 -37.54
N HIS A 559 -18.36 -8.54 -36.79
CA HIS A 559 -18.38 -9.07 -35.42
C HIS A 559 -17.52 -8.25 -34.46
N ARG A 560 -17.94 -8.22 -33.20
CA ARG A 560 -17.26 -7.52 -32.11
C ARG A 560 -17.13 -8.42 -30.89
N LEU A 561 -15.91 -8.52 -30.37
CA LEU A 561 -15.60 -9.20 -29.13
C LEU A 561 -14.99 -8.22 -28.14
N HIS A 562 -15.17 -8.54 -26.86
CA HIS A 562 -14.59 -7.80 -25.77
C HIS A 562 -13.92 -8.75 -24.79
N TRP A 563 -12.64 -8.50 -24.53
CA TRP A 563 -11.83 -9.16 -23.53
C TRP A 563 -11.33 -8.11 -22.56
N SER A 564 -11.84 -8.10 -21.34
CA SER A 564 -11.34 -7.22 -20.29
C SER A 564 -9.99 -7.74 -19.77
N ILE A 565 -8.89 -7.34 -20.42
CA ILE A 565 -7.54 -7.77 -20.06
C ILE A 565 -6.85 -6.65 -19.27
N LYS A 566 -6.39 -7.01 -18.07
CA LYS A 566 -5.72 -6.08 -17.16
C LYS A 566 -4.49 -5.48 -17.82
N ASP A 567 -4.35 -4.16 -17.70
CA ASP A 567 -3.18 -3.46 -18.23
C ASP A 567 -1.96 -3.70 -17.32
N PRO A 568 -0.85 -4.25 -17.83
CA PRO A 568 0.33 -4.49 -17.00
C PRO A 568 1.21 -3.24 -16.85
N THR A 569 0.97 -2.16 -17.62
CA THR A 569 1.82 -0.95 -17.64
C THR A 569 1.85 -0.16 -16.33
N GLY A 570 0.92 -0.41 -15.40
CA GLY A 570 0.91 0.18 -14.05
C GLY A 570 1.62 -0.66 -12.97
N MET A 571 2.27 -1.76 -13.35
CA MET A 571 2.94 -2.67 -12.43
C MET A 571 4.36 -2.20 -12.12
N TRP A 572 4.57 -1.64 -10.93
CA TRP A 572 5.90 -1.33 -10.40
C TRP A 572 6.40 -2.37 -9.40
N GLY A 573 7.70 -2.41 -9.14
CA GLY A 573 8.35 -3.39 -8.27
C GLY A 573 9.63 -3.89 -8.91
N PRO A 574 10.32 -4.86 -8.28
CA PRO A 574 11.49 -5.47 -8.90
C PRO A 574 11.15 -6.05 -10.28
N GLU A 575 12.09 -5.95 -11.23
CA GLU A 575 11.83 -6.16 -12.67
C GLU A 575 11.14 -7.51 -12.97
N TRP A 576 11.47 -8.57 -12.24
CA TRP A 576 10.81 -9.88 -12.40
C TRP A 576 9.31 -9.85 -12.11
N LEU A 577 8.83 -9.03 -11.17
CA LEU A 577 7.41 -8.94 -10.80
C LEU A 577 6.64 -8.21 -11.90
N VAL A 578 7.27 -7.15 -12.43
CA VAL A 578 6.75 -6.43 -13.58
C VAL A 578 6.66 -7.38 -14.77
N LEU A 579 7.76 -8.05 -15.13
CA LEU A 579 7.78 -9.04 -16.22
C LEU A 579 6.78 -10.18 -16.00
N ARG A 580 6.58 -10.66 -14.77
CA ARG A 580 5.55 -11.68 -14.47
C ARG A 580 4.14 -11.19 -14.82
N ALA A 581 3.82 -9.93 -14.56
CA ALA A 581 2.52 -9.37 -14.94
C ALA A 581 2.37 -9.27 -16.46
N TYR A 582 3.43 -8.88 -17.18
CA TYR A 582 3.45 -8.87 -18.65
C TYR A 582 3.31 -10.28 -19.23
N ARG A 583 4.01 -11.29 -18.67
CA ARG A 583 3.86 -12.71 -19.05
C ARG A 583 2.44 -13.21 -18.83
N LYS A 584 1.81 -12.86 -17.70
CA LYS A 584 0.41 -13.24 -17.44
C LYS A 584 -0.54 -12.70 -18.52
N VAL A 585 -0.37 -11.45 -18.92
CA VAL A 585 -1.15 -10.82 -20.00
C VAL A 585 -0.87 -11.49 -21.35
N ARG A 586 0.40 -11.75 -21.67
CA ARG A 586 0.81 -12.50 -22.87
C ARG A 586 0.15 -13.87 -22.92
N ASP A 587 0.23 -14.64 -21.84
CA ASP A 587 -0.26 -16.02 -21.79
C ASP A 587 -1.80 -16.08 -21.86
N GLU A 588 -2.49 -15.13 -21.23
CA GLU A 588 -3.95 -14.98 -21.36
C GLU A 588 -4.36 -14.62 -22.81
N LEU A 589 -3.64 -13.70 -23.45
CA LEU A 589 -3.84 -13.36 -24.87
C LEU A 589 -3.58 -14.58 -25.77
N ASP A 590 -2.49 -15.31 -25.53
CA ASP A 590 -2.11 -16.49 -26.29
C ASP A 590 -3.21 -17.56 -26.24
N GLN A 591 -3.74 -17.85 -25.04
CA GLN A 591 -4.83 -18.79 -24.87
C GLN A 591 -6.11 -18.34 -25.59
N ARG A 592 -6.53 -17.09 -25.41
CA ARG A 592 -7.76 -16.55 -26.03
C ARG A 592 -7.65 -16.53 -27.56
N ILE A 593 -6.49 -16.15 -28.09
CA ILE A 593 -6.27 -16.06 -29.54
C ILE A 593 -6.17 -17.44 -30.17
N ARG A 594 -5.48 -18.41 -29.54
CA ARG A 594 -5.46 -19.80 -30.04
C ARG A 594 -6.87 -20.39 -30.11
N SER A 595 -7.70 -20.17 -29.09
CA SER A 595 -9.10 -20.60 -29.09
C SER A 595 -9.92 -19.90 -30.20
N LEU A 596 -9.72 -18.59 -30.39
CA LEU A 596 -10.35 -17.84 -31.48
C LEU A 596 -9.95 -18.42 -32.85
N LEU A 597 -8.66 -18.65 -33.08
CA LEU A 597 -8.16 -19.22 -34.33
C LEU A 597 -8.70 -20.64 -34.55
N SER A 598 -8.83 -21.47 -33.51
CA SER A 598 -9.43 -22.80 -33.67
C SER A 598 -10.91 -22.76 -34.05
N VAL A 599 -11.67 -21.78 -33.52
CA VAL A 599 -13.08 -21.59 -33.90
C VAL A 599 -13.17 -21.17 -35.36
N LEU A 600 -12.36 -20.17 -35.78
CA LEU A 600 -12.30 -19.74 -37.17
C LEU A 600 -11.88 -20.88 -38.12
N GLN A 601 -11.02 -21.80 -37.67
CA GLN A 601 -10.60 -22.99 -38.43
C GLN A 601 -11.69 -24.05 -38.55
N ALA A 602 -12.39 -24.39 -37.46
CA ALA A 602 -13.46 -25.38 -37.47
C ALA A 602 -14.59 -24.94 -38.41
N GLN A 603 -14.93 -23.66 -38.35
CA GLN A 603 -15.98 -23.06 -39.17
C GLN A 603 -15.59 -23.02 -40.66
N ALA A 604 -14.34 -22.71 -41.00
CA ALA A 604 -13.85 -22.78 -42.38
C ALA A 604 -13.88 -24.21 -42.98
N LYS A 605 -13.87 -25.25 -42.14
CA LYS A 605 -13.98 -26.66 -42.56
C LYS A 605 -15.42 -27.16 -42.67
N GLY A 606 -16.42 -26.37 -42.27
CA GLY A 606 -17.84 -26.76 -42.30
C GLY A 606 -18.22 -27.84 -41.28
N LEU A 607 -17.52 -27.91 -40.14
CA LEU A 607 -17.77 -28.83 -39.03
C LEU A 607 -18.55 -28.16 -37.89
#